data_AF-A0AAQ6IGV8-F1
#
_entry.id   AF-A0AAQ6IGV8-F1
#
_cell.length_a   1.000
_cell.length_b   1.000
_cell.length_c   1.000
_cell.angle_alpha   90.00
_cell.angle_beta   90.00
_cell.angle_gamma   90.00
#
_symmetry.space_group_name_H-M   'P 1'
#
loop_
_entity.id
_entity.type
_entity.pdbx_description
1 polymer ?
#
loop_
_entity_poly.entity_id
_entity_poly.type
_entity_poly.pdbx_seq_one_letter_code
_entity_poly.pdbx_strand_id
1 'polypeptide(L)'
;QTQGRMNNHLQMVSLNGKEDDCIESEGEINFQKSTGVLISDKDRELETLRNEVLIAVLRGENAVAKTLQTAVETLERDKAQLQSRVHSLEQRLMGTQINFLNSVIVDLQRKNEELKIKLKKLALAEFNGNDGTDGFDEGVSKREKKPTPRLFCDICDSFDLHDTEDCPTQAQSPDSVPHTTYHGNPADERPYCDICEAFGHATESCNDDQTF
;
A
#
# COMPACT_ATOMS: atom_id res chain seq x y z
N GLN A 1 -1.72 113.86 71.53
CA GLN A 1 -1.70 113.91 70.05
C GLN A 1 -0.71 112.88 69.47
N THR A 2 -0.66 111.66 70.02
CA THR A 2 0.38 110.66 69.71
C THR A 2 -0.18 109.29 69.31
N GLN A 3 -1.50 109.09 69.31
CA GLN A 3 -2.12 107.82 68.93
C GLN A 3 -2.43 107.70 67.42
N GLY A 4 -2.50 108.82 66.68
CA GLY A 4 -2.80 108.81 65.24
C GLY A 4 -1.60 108.55 64.32
N ARG A 5 -0.36 108.60 64.84
CA ARG A 5 0.87 108.47 64.03
C ARG A 5 1.38 107.03 63.92
N MET A 6 1.08 106.17 64.89
CA MET A 6 1.48 104.76 64.87
C MET A 6 0.61 103.90 63.95
N ASN A 7 -0.67 104.26 63.76
CA ASN A 7 -1.57 103.54 62.86
C ASN A 7 -1.21 103.74 61.37
N ASN A 8 -0.68 104.90 60.98
CA ASN A 8 -0.26 105.12 59.59
C ASN A 8 1.07 104.43 59.25
N HIS A 9 2.01 104.32 60.20
CA HIS A 9 3.27 103.62 59.95
C HIS A 9 3.07 102.10 59.85
N LEU A 10 2.18 101.53 60.68
CA LEU A 10 1.85 100.10 60.61
C LEU A 10 1.05 99.73 59.34
N GLN A 11 0.27 100.67 58.80
CA GLN A 11 -0.45 100.47 57.53
C GLN A 11 0.48 100.49 56.31
N MET A 12 1.50 101.37 56.29
CA MET A 12 2.47 101.46 55.18
C MET A 12 3.44 100.27 55.15
N VAL A 13 3.88 99.77 56.31
CA VAL A 13 4.75 98.57 56.39
C VAL A 13 3.98 97.29 56.00
N SER A 14 2.66 97.24 56.26
CA SER A 14 1.79 96.12 55.87
C SER A 14 1.39 96.11 54.38
N LEU A 15 1.65 97.20 53.65
CA LEU A 15 1.42 97.30 52.21
C LEU A 15 2.73 97.01 51.44
N ASN A 16 3.86 97.51 51.92
CA ASN A 16 5.17 97.23 51.30
C ASN A 16 5.63 95.77 51.47
N GLY A 17 5.24 95.08 52.56
CA GLY A 17 5.56 93.65 52.75
C GLY A 17 4.67 92.67 51.97
N LYS A 18 3.64 93.15 51.25
CA LYS A 18 2.77 92.31 50.40
C LYS A 18 3.08 92.44 48.91
N GLU A 19 3.85 93.45 48.53
CA GLU A 19 4.25 93.67 47.14
C GLU A 19 5.46 92.79 46.75
N ASP A 20 6.35 92.46 47.69
CA ASP A 20 7.51 91.58 47.42
C ASP A 20 7.15 90.08 47.37
N ASP A 21 6.17 89.62 48.16
CA ASP A 21 5.70 88.21 48.19
C ASP A 21 4.84 87.85 46.95
N CYS A 22 4.23 88.85 46.30
CA CYS A 22 3.49 88.66 45.05
C CYS A 22 4.41 88.42 43.86
N ILE A 23 5.58 89.07 43.80
CA ILE A 23 6.46 89.03 42.62
C ILE A 23 7.24 87.70 42.53
N GLU A 24 7.62 87.08 43.65
CA GLU A 24 8.21 85.72 43.66
C GLU A 24 7.19 84.65 43.23
N SER A 25 5.93 84.77 43.66
CA SER A 25 4.87 83.83 43.28
C SER A 25 4.53 83.90 41.79
N GLU A 26 4.44 85.10 41.18
CA GLU A 26 4.11 85.27 39.77
C GLU A 26 5.20 84.71 38.83
N GLY A 27 6.47 84.79 39.22
CA GLY A 27 7.59 84.19 38.49
C GLY A 27 7.56 82.66 38.47
N GLU A 28 7.28 82.03 39.62
CA GLU A 28 7.11 80.58 39.72
C GLU A 28 5.86 80.07 39.00
N ILE A 29 4.74 80.80 39.09
CA ILE A 29 3.49 80.45 38.40
C ILE A 29 3.67 80.56 36.87
N ASN A 30 4.38 81.57 36.38
CA ASN A 30 4.65 81.74 34.95
C ASN A 30 5.65 80.70 34.43
N PHE A 31 6.66 80.33 35.23
CA PHE A 31 7.58 79.24 34.91
C PHE A 31 6.85 77.89 34.87
N GLN A 32 6.04 77.58 35.89
CA GLN A 32 5.21 76.36 35.95
C GLN A 32 4.22 76.29 34.79
N LYS A 33 3.60 77.42 34.41
CA LYS A 33 2.69 77.51 33.26
C LYS A 33 3.41 77.30 31.93
N SER A 34 4.58 77.93 31.75
CA SER A 34 5.41 77.72 30.55
C SER A 34 5.87 76.26 30.42
N THR A 35 6.19 75.63 31.55
CA THR A 35 6.58 74.21 31.60
C THR A 35 5.39 73.31 31.29
N GLY A 36 4.20 73.61 31.82
CA GLY A 36 2.96 72.88 31.52
C GLY A 36 2.53 72.95 30.06
N VAL A 37 2.69 74.11 29.40
CA VAL A 37 2.43 74.27 27.97
C VAL A 37 3.39 73.40 27.15
N LEU A 38 4.69 73.45 27.45
CA LEU A 38 5.70 72.62 26.77
C LEU A 38 5.48 71.12 26.97
N ILE A 39 5.05 70.70 28.17
CA ILE A 39 4.68 69.31 28.45
C ILE A 39 3.48 68.89 27.60
N SER A 40 2.44 69.73 27.51
CA SER A 40 1.26 69.41 26.69
C SER A 40 1.57 69.31 25.20
N ASP A 41 2.49 70.14 24.70
CA ASP A 41 2.95 70.07 23.31
C ASP A 41 3.74 68.78 23.05
N LYS A 42 4.59 68.37 24.00
CA LYS A 42 5.32 67.09 23.95
C LYS A 42 4.38 65.89 24.04
N ASP A 43 3.37 65.94 24.88
CA ASP A 43 2.35 64.90 24.99
C ASP A 43 1.54 64.77 23.68
N ARG A 44 1.21 65.90 23.04
CA ARG A 44 0.54 65.91 21.74
C ARG A 44 1.42 65.32 20.64
N GLU A 45 2.70 65.66 20.62
CA GLU A 45 3.67 65.11 19.66
C GLU A 45 3.86 63.60 19.84
N LEU A 46 3.97 63.13 21.09
CA LEU A 46 4.01 61.70 21.42
C LEU A 46 2.77 60.96 20.91
N GLU A 47 1.60 61.56 21.07
CA GLU A 47 0.35 60.96 20.59
C GLU A 47 0.30 60.91 19.06
N THR A 48 0.82 61.93 18.36
CA THR A 48 0.95 61.87 16.89
C THR A 48 1.89 60.75 16.44
N LEU A 49 3.06 60.62 17.08
CA LEU A 49 4.02 59.56 16.74
C LEU A 49 3.48 58.17 17.05
N ARG A 50 2.75 57.99 18.16
CA ARG A 50 2.07 56.72 18.48
C ARG A 50 1.07 56.33 17.39
N ASN A 51 0.25 57.28 16.95
CA ASN A 51 -0.73 57.04 15.89
C ASN A 51 -0.06 56.70 14.55
N GLU A 52 1.03 57.37 14.20
CA GLU A 52 1.79 57.08 12.97
C GLU A 52 2.41 55.68 13.01
N VAL A 53 3.05 55.30 14.12
CA VAL A 53 3.63 53.97 14.31
C VAL A 53 2.53 52.90 14.22
N LEU A 54 1.38 53.12 14.87
CA LEU A 54 0.25 52.19 14.81
C LEU A 54 -0.24 51.99 13.37
N ILE A 55 -0.40 53.06 12.60
CA ILE A 55 -0.81 52.98 11.19
C ILE A 55 0.22 52.20 10.36
N ALA A 56 1.51 52.45 10.57
CA ALA A 56 2.57 51.74 9.85
C ALA A 56 2.57 50.23 10.17
N VAL A 57 2.44 49.87 11.44
CA VAL A 57 2.33 48.48 11.90
C VAL A 57 1.12 47.79 11.27
N LEU A 58 -0.07 48.40 11.37
CA LEU A 58 -1.31 47.85 10.82
C LEU A 58 -1.22 47.64 9.30
N ARG A 59 -0.56 48.56 8.57
CA ARG A 59 -0.33 48.41 7.12
C ARG A 59 0.62 47.25 6.82
N GLY A 60 1.69 47.09 7.60
CA GLY A 60 2.63 45.97 7.49
C GLY A 60 1.94 44.63 7.73
N GLU A 61 1.17 44.51 8.81
CA GLU A 61 0.39 43.32 9.15
C GLU A 61 -0.63 42.98 8.05
N ASN A 62 -1.31 43.99 7.49
CA ASN A 62 -2.26 43.80 6.39
C ASN A 62 -1.57 43.24 5.12
N ALA A 63 -0.36 43.70 4.80
CA ALA A 63 0.41 43.20 3.67
C ALA A 63 0.83 41.73 3.86
N VAL A 64 1.24 41.37 5.08
CA VAL A 64 1.57 39.97 5.43
C VAL A 64 0.33 39.10 5.36
N ALA A 65 -0.79 39.55 5.92
CA ALA A 65 -2.06 38.82 5.86
C ALA A 65 -2.52 38.55 4.42
N LYS A 66 -2.39 39.53 3.52
CA LYS A 66 -2.68 39.35 2.08
C LYS A 66 -1.76 38.33 1.43
N THR A 67 -0.47 38.37 1.74
CA THR A 67 0.51 37.42 1.19
C THR A 67 0.19 35.99 1.64
N LEU A 68 -0.13 35.82 2.93
CA LEU A 68 -0.56 34.53 3.49
C LEU A 68 -1.87 34.05 2.84
N GLN A 69 -2.85 34.94 2.68
CA GLN A 69 -4.12 34.62 2.04
C GLN A 69 -3.91 34.07 0.62
N THR A 70 -3.09 34.74 -0.20
CA THR A 70 -2.78 34.27 -1.56
C THR A 70 -2.03 32.94 -1.57
N ALA A 71 -1.14 32.73 -0.60
CA ALA A 71 -0.43 31.46 -0.45
C ALA A 71 -1.40 30.31 -0.10
N VAL A 72 -2.33 30.54 0.83
CA VAL A 72 -3.37 29.56 1.21
C VAL A 72 -4.25 29.21 0.02
N GLU A 73 -4.77 30.20 -0.71
CA GLU A 73 -5.58 29.96 -1.91
C GLU A 73 -4.85 29.15 -2.98
N THR A 74 -3.53 29.34 -3.09
CA THR A 74 -2.70 28.56 -4.02
C THR A 74 -2.56 27.12 -3.56
N LEU A 75 -2.28 26.90 -2.27
CA LEU A 75 -2.20 25.56 -1.70
C LEU A 75 -3.54 24.80 -1.78
N GLU A 76 -4.67 25.50 -1.62
CA GLU A 76 -6.00 24.90 -1.78
C GLU A 76 -6.27 24.45 -3.21
N ARG A 77 -5.88 25.25 -4.20
CA ARG A 77 -5.94 24.87 -5.62
C ARG A 77 -5.05 23.66 -5.92
N ASP A 78 -3.82 23.67 -5.45
CA ASP A 78 -2.86 22.59 -5.68
C ASP A 78 -3.34 21.28 -5.02
N LYS A 79 -3.87 21.38 -3.80
CA LYS A 79 -4.50 20.24 -3.11
C LYS A 79 -5.63 19.64 -3.93
N ALA A 80 -6.53 20.46 -4.46
CA ALA A 80 -7.65 19.98 -5.29
C ALA A 80 -7.17 19.30 -6.58
N GLN A 81 -6.16 19.87 -7.25
CA GLN A 81 -5.56 19.26 -8.43
C GLN A 81 -4.89 17.92 -8.11
N LEU A 82 -4.13 17.85 -7.02
CA LEU A 82 -3.48 16.62 -6.58
C LEU A 82 -4.50 15.54 -6.23
N GLN A 83 -5.59 15.88 -5.54
CA GLN A 83 -6.67 14.96 -5.24
C GLN A 83 -7.31 14.37 -6.51
N SER A 84 -7.56 15.20 -7.53
CA SER A 84 -8.08 14.73 -8.82
C SER A 84 -7.10 13.77 -9.52
N ARG A 85 -5.81 14.10 -9.51
CA ARG A 85 -4.76 13.25 -10.12
C ARG A 85 -4.65 11.90 -9.43
N VAL A 86 -4.67 11.88 -8.09
CA VAL A 86 -4.65 10.64 -7.30
C VAL A 86 -5.85 9.77 -7.65
N HIS A 87 -7.06 10.34 -7.63
CA HIS A 87 -8.28 9.61 -7.97
C HIS A 87 -8.24 9.02 -9.39
N SER A 88 -7.76 9.78 -10.37
CA SER A 88 -7.60 9.30 -11.75
C SER A 88 -6.57 8.17 -11.88
N LEU A 89 -5.47 8.25 -11.12
CA LEU A 89 -4.45 7.19 -11.09
C LEU A 89 -4.99 5.91 -10.46
N GLU A 90 -5.69 6.01 -9.33
CA GLU A 90 -6.35 4.88 -8.66
C GLU A 90 -7.37 4.21 -9.58
N GLN A 91 -8.21 4.99 -10.26
CA GLN A 91 -9.22 4.45 -11.17
C GLN A 91 -8.60 3.73 -12.37
N ARG A 92 -7.50 4.26 -12.94
CA ARG A 92 -6.78 3.58 -14.03
C ARG A 92 -6.10 2.29 -13.56
N LEU A 93 -5.48 2.31 -12.38
CA LEU A 93 -4.82 1.13 -11.84
C LEU A 93 -5.83 0.01 -11.58
N MET A 94 -6.93 0.32 -10.89
CA MET A 94 -8.00 -0.66 -10.65
C MET A 94 -8.63 -1.13 -11.97
N GLY A 95 -8.94 -0.21 -12.89
CA GLY A 95 -9.54 -0.54 -14.18
C GLY A 95 -8.67 -1.46 -15.03
N THR A 96 -7.36 -1.20 -15.10
CA THR A 96 -6.42 -2.05 -15.84
C THR A 96 -6.28 -3.43 -15.21
N GLN A 97 -6.18 -3.52 -13.88
CA GLN A 97 -6.10 -4.80 -13.17
C GLN A 97 -7.37 -5.63 -13.34
N ILE A 98 -8.55 -5.01 -13.18
CA ILE A 98 -9.85 -5.68 -13.36
C ILE A 98 -9.98 -6.20 -14.79
N ASN A 99 -9.66 -5.39 -15.80
CA ASN A 99 -9.76 -5.80 -17.20
C ASN A 99 -8.83 -6.96 -17.54
N PHE A 100 -7.59 -6.93 -17.03
CA PHE A 100 -6.65 -8.03 -17.19
C PHE A 100 -7.19 -9.32 -16.57
N LEU A 101 -7.63 -9.26 -15.31
CA LEU A 101 -8.18 -10.43 -14.61
C LEU A 101 -9.41 -10.98 -15.33
N ASN A 102 -10.31 -10.12 -15.80
CA ASN A 102 -11.48 -10.54 -16.57
C ASN A 102 -11.09 -11.27 -17.86
N SER A 103 -10.07 -10.79 -18.59
CA SER A 103 -9.55 -11.48 -19.78
C SER A 103 -9.01 -12.87 -19.43
N VAL A 104 -8.19 -12.97 -18.38
CA VAL A 104 -7.63 -14.24 -17.92
C VAL A 104 -8.73 -15.22 -17.49
N ILE A 105 -9.74 -14.73 -16.77
CA ILE A 105 -10.89 -15.54 -16.35
C ILE A 105 -11.64 -16.10 -17.57
N VAL A 106 -11.93 -15.27 -18.57
CA VAL A 106 -12.62 -15.70 -19.80
C VAL A 106 -11.79 -16.75 -20.55
N ASP A 107 -10.49 -16.54 -20.68
CA ASP A 107 -9.59 -17.49 -21.35
C ASP A 107 -9.50 -18.82 -20.61
N LEU A 108 -9.40 -18.79 -19.27
CA LEU A 108 -9.37 -20.00 -18.44
C LEU A 108 -10.71 -20.74 -18.45
N GLN A 109 -11.83 -20.03 -18.42
CA GLN A 109 -13.16 -20.62 -18.53
C GLN A 109 -13.34 -21.33 -19.88
N ARG A 110 -12.89 -20.71 -20.98
CA ARG A 110 -12.90 -21.33 -22.30
C ARG A 110 -12.08 -22.62 -22.33
N LYS A 111 -10.84 -22.56 -21.82
CA LYS A 111 -9.97 -23.75 -21.74
C LYS A 111 -10.58 -24.85 -20.89
N ASN A 112 -11.19 -24.52 -19.76
CA ASN A 112 -11.87 -25.50 -18.93
C ASN A 112 -13.04 -26.17 -19.66
N GLU A 113 -13.84 -25.43 -20.42
CA GLU A 113 -14.93 -26.02 -21.20
C GLU A 113 -14.39 -26.89 -22.35
N GLU A 114 -13.33 -26.45 -23.05
CA GLU A 114 -12.66 -27.26 -24.06
C GLU A 114 -12.12 -28.58 -23.49
N LEU A 115 -11.49 -28.53 -22.33
CA LEU A 115 -11.01 -29.73 -21.62
C LEU A 115 -12.17 -30.64 -21.22
N LYS A 116 -13.27 -30.07 -20.75
CA LYS A 116 -14.50 -30.80 -20.41
C LYS A 116 -15.10 -31.51 -21.62
N ILE A 117 -15.13 -30.85 -22.78
CA ILE A 117 -15.57 -31.46 -24.05
C ILE A 117 -14.64 -32.60 -24.46
N LYS A 118 -13.32 -32.41 -24.38
CA LYS A 118 -12.33 -33.46 -24.69
C LYS A 118 -12.49 -34.67 -23.79
N LEU A 119 -12.67 -34.47 -22.48
CA LEU A 119 -12.92 -35.55 -21.52
C LEU A 119 -14.19 -36.33 -21.87
N LYS A 120 -15.30 -35.63 -22.17
CA LYS A 120 -16.54 -36.28 -22.64
C LYS A 120 -16.32 -37.08 -23.91
N LYS A 121 -15.57 -36.54 -24.88
CA LYS A 121 -15.28 -37.23 -26.14
C LYS A 121 -14.45 -38.49 -25.94
N LEU A 122 -13.45 -38.46 -25.06
CA LEU A 122 -12.65 -39.64 -24.70
C LEU A 122 -13.50 -40.69 -23.99
N ALA A 123 -14.32 -40.28 -23.01
CA ALA A 123 -15.25 -41.19 -22.35
C ALA A 123 -16.25 -41.81 -23.34
N LEU A 124 -16.79 -41.03 -24.28
CA LEU A 124 -17.68 -41.56 -25.32
C LEU A 124 -16.93 -42.47 -26.32
N ALA A 125 -15.64 -42.22 -26.59
CA ALA A 125 -14.84 -43.08 -27.44
C ALA A 125 -14.57 -44.46 -26.82
N GLU A 126 -14.52 -44.56 -25.49
CA GLU A 126 -14.40 -45.83 -24.76
C GLU A 126 -15.69 -46.67 -24.80
N PHE A 127 -16.86 -46.03 -24.91
CA PHE A 127 -18.17 -46.71 -24.99
C PHE A 127 -18.70 -46.92 -26.42
N ASN A 128 -18.23 -46.15 -27.42
CA ASN A 128 -18.68 -46.29 -28.81
C ASN A 128 -17.93 -47.41 -29.54
N GLY A 129 -17.93 -48.61 -28.95
CA GLY A 129 -17.76 -49.85 -29.69
C GLY A 129 -19.03 -50.13 -30.48
N ASN A 130 -19.09 -49.69 -31.75
CA ASN A 130 -20.00 -50.18 -32.80
C ASN A 130 -21.52 -50.19 -32.48
N ASP A 131 -22.28 -49.19 -32.96
CA ASP A 131 -23.65 -49.43 -33.49
C ASP A 131 -24.19 -48.28 -34.37
N GLY A 132 -24.73 -48.67 -35.55
CA GLY A 132 -25.66 -47.99 -36.49
C GLY A 132 -25.39 -46.54 -36.96
N THR A 133 -25.69 -46.10 -38.19
CA THR A 133 -26.28 -46.60 -39.43
C THR A 133 -26.32 -45.36 -40.35
N ASP A 134 -26.04 -45.48 -41.65
CA ASP A 134 -26.85 -44.91 -42.75
C ASP A 134 -26.08 -44.81 -44.08
N GLY A 135 -26.59 -45.52 -45.08
CA GLY A 135 -26.93 -44.85 -46.35
C GLY A 135 -26.12 -45.17 -47.62
N PHE A 136 -26.54 -46.25 -48.29
CA PHE A 136 -26.61 -46.42 -49.76
C PHE A 136 -25.38 -46.84 -50.59
N ASP A 137 -25.63 -47.94 -51.32
CA ASP A 137 -25.25 -48.25 -52.71
C ASP A 137 -23.99 -49.10 -53.00
N GLU A 138 -24.29 -50.39 -53.22
CA GLU A 138 -23.81 -51.26 -54.30
C GLU A 138 -22.29 -51.37 -54.58
N GLY A 139 -21.71 -52.50 -54.13
CA GLY A 139 -20.40 -52.94 -54.60
C GLY A 139 -19.70 -53.87 -53.62
N VAL A 140 -19.67 -55.17 -53.95
CA VAL A 140 -18.89 -56.22 -53.27
C VAL A 140 -17.47 -55.74 -52.93
N SER A 141 -17.11 -55.69 -51.65
CA SER A 141 -15.70 -55.73 -51.18
C SER A 141 -15.60 -56.11 -49.70
N LYS A 142 -14.57 -56.90 -49.41
CA LYS A 142 -14.32 -57.68 -48.19
C LYS A 142 -14.43 -56.85 -46.90
N ARG A 143 -15.11 -57.42 -45.89
CA ARG A 143 -15.11 -56.91 -44.51
C ARG A 143 -13.68 -57.01 -43.95
N GLU A 144 -13.01 -55.88 -43.78
CA GLU A 144 -11.83 -55.79 -42.93
C GLU A 144 -12.29 -55.93 -41.48
N LYS A 145 -12.17 -57.15 -40.95
CA LYS A 145 -12.31 -57.39 -39.51
C LYS A 145 -11.16 -56.65 -38.84
N LYS A 146 -11.48 -55.81 -37.83
CA LYS A 146 -10.47 -55.25 -36.92
C LYS A 146 -9.54 -56.40 -36.49
N PRO A 147 -8.20 -56.23 -36.59
CA PRO A 147 -7.29 -57.31 -36.26
C PRO A 147 -7.56 -57.74 -34.82
N THR A 148 -7.74 -59.04 -34.62
CA THR A 148 -7.76 -59.62 -33.28
C THR A 148 -6.49 -59.19 -32.54
N PRO A 149 -6.56 -58.84 -31.25
CA PRO A 149 -5.37 -58.53 -30.46
C PRO A 149 -4.31 -59.59 -30.72
N ARG A 150 -3.14 -59.15 -31.19
CA ARG A 150 -2.04 -60.06 -31.51
C ARG A 150 -1.53 -60.66 -30.20
N LEU A 151 -1.51 -61.98 -30.12
CA LEU A 151 -0.91 -62.68 -28.99
C LEU A 151 0.59 -62.46 -29.05
N PHE A 152 1.23 -62.08 -27.95
CA PHE A 152 2.68 -61.91 -27.87
C PHE A 152 3.17 -62.53 -26.58
N CYS A 153 4.13 -63.43 -26.69
CA CYS A 153 4.77 -64.03 -25.53
C CYS A 153 6.06 -63.26 -25.22
N ASP A 154 6.06 -62.49 -24.12
CA ASP A 154 7.23 -61.72 -23.65
C ASP A 154 8.41 -62.62 -23.23
N ILE A 155 8.17 -63.92 -23.01
CA ILE A 155 9.18 -64.88 -22.54
C ILE A 155 10.05 -65.41 -23.69
N CYS A 156 9.48 -65.57 -24.89
CA CYS A 156 10.19 -66.16 -26.03
C CYS A 156 10.15 -65.29 -27.30
N ASP A 157 9.69 -64.04 -27.18
CA ASP A 157 9.60 -63.05 -28.25
C ASP A 157 8.89 -63.57 -29.52
N SER A 158 7.90 -64.45 -29.33
CA SER A 158 7.13 -65.02 -30.44
C SER A 158 5.74 -64.39 -30.51
N PHE A 159 5.33 -64.05 -31.73
CA PHE A 159 4.02 -63.49 -32.00
C PHE A 159 3.04 -64.57 -32.46
N ASP A 160 1.77 -64.38 -32.11
CA ASP A 160 0.60 -65.07 -32.65
C ASP A 160 0.58 -66.60 -32.43
N LEU A 161 1.49 -67.15 -31.62
CA LEU A 161 1.57 -68.58 -31.28
C LEU A 161 0.88 -68.91 -29.95
N HIS A 162 1.32 -68.27 -28.87
CA HIS A 162 0.79 -68.41 -27.51
C HIS A 162 0.91 -67.07 -26.79
N ASP A 163 0.11 -66.88 -25.75
CA ASP A 163 0.30 -65.76 -24.82
C ASP A 163 1.37 -66.14 -23.79
N THR A 164 1.88 -65.15 -23.04
CA THR A 164 2.93 -65.32 -22.03
C THR A 164 2.64 -66.48 -21.07
N GLU A 165 1.39 -66.67 -20.64
CA GLU A 165 0.98 -67.70 -19.67
C GLU A 165 1.10 -69.16 -20.17
N ASP A 166 1.06 -69.37 -21.49
CA ASP A 166 1.12 -70.68 -22.13
C ASP A 166 2.52 -71.02 -22.67
N CYS A 167 3.54 -70.28 -22.23
CA CYS A 167 4.89 -70.44 -22.75
C CYS A 167 5.51 -71.77 -22.33
N PRO A 168 5.89 -72.66 -23.26
CA PRO A 168 6.47 -73.97 -22.92
C PRO A 168 7.80 -73.84 -22.14
N THR A 169 8.49 -72.73 -22.29
CA THR A 169 9.69 -72.37 -21.51
C THR A 169 9.37 -72.08 -20.04
N GLN A 170 8.14 -71.68 -19.70
CA GLN A 170 7.68 -71.41 -18.34
C GLN A 170 7.46 -72.70 -17.53
N ALA A 171 7.16 -73.82 -18.21
CA ALA A 171 6.94 -75.12 -17.58
C ALA A 171 8.21 -76.00 -17.47
N GLN A 172 9.39 -75.49 -17.83
CA GLN A 172 10.64 -76.26 -17.77
C GLN A 172 11.68 -75.64 -16.84
N SER A 173 11.47 -75.76 -15.54
CA SER A 173 12.58 -76.07 -14.63
C SER A 173 12.09 -76.85 -13.39
N PRO A 174 12.22 -78.19 -13.35
CA PRO A 174 11.98 -78.96 -12.13
C PRO A 174 13.15 -78.82 -11.12
N ASP A 175 14.06 -77.86 -11.30
CA ASP A 175 15.31 -77.74 -10.52
C ASP A 175 15.63 -76.28 -10.13
N SER A 176 14.60 -75.48 -9.86
CA SER A 176 14.78 -74.18 -9.22
C SER A 176 14.98 -74.37 -7.71
N VAL A 177 16.14 -73.93 -7.22
CA VAL A 177 16.46 -73.73 -5.80
C VAL A 177 15.25 -73.10 -5.11
N PRO A 178 14.83 -73.56 -3.91
CA PRO A 178 13.65 -72.99 -3.25
C PRO A 178 13.76 -71.47 -3.22
N HIS A 179 12.79 -70.79 -3.83
CA HIS A 179 12.65 -69.36 -3.65
C HIS A 179 12.60 -69.10 -2.15
N THR A 180 13.33 -68.09 -1.68
CA THR A 180 13.41 -67.80 -0.25
C THR A 180 12.01 -67.59 0.27
N THR A 181 11.54 -68.44 1.20
CA THR A 181 10.26 -68.29 1.90
C THR A 181 10.26 -67.11 2.88
N TYR A 182 11.28 -66.26 2.82
CA TYR A 182 11.36 -65.02 3.57
C TYR A 182 10.41 -64.00 2.96
N HIS A 183 9.14 -64.09 3.34
CA HIS A 183 8.22 -62.99 3.23
C HIS A 183 8.55 -62.04 4.38
N GLY A 184 9.20 -60.91 4.05
CA GLY A 184 9.37 -59.84 5.03
C GLY A 184 8.02 -59.47 5.64
N ASN A 185 8.00 -59.16 6.93
CA ASN A 185 6.78 -58.72 7.60
C ASN A 185 6.29 -57.44 6.90
N PRO A 186 5.05 -57.39 6.39
CA PRO A 186 4.51 -56.19 5.74
C PRO A 186 4.46 -54.96 6.65
N ALA A 187 4.51 -55.16 7.97
CA ALA A 187 4.56 -54.09 8.96
C ALA A 187 5.98 -53.56 9.22
N ASP A 188 7.03 -54.28 8.81
CA ASP A 188 8.41 -53.83 9.00
C ASP A 188 8.84 -53.01 7.77
N GLU A 189 8.69 -51.69 7.88
CA GLU A 189 9.07 -50.76 6.83
C GLU A 189 10.60 -50.75 6.67
N ARG A 190 11.06 -51.06 5.45
CA ARG A 190 12.49 -51.09 5.14
C ARG A 190 13.03 -49.66 5.27
N PRO A 191 14.07 -49.39 6.10
CA PRO A 191 14.62 -48.06 6.26
C PRO A 191 15.10 -47.51 4.90
N TYR A 192 14.52 -46.39 4.51
CA TYR A 192 14.86 -45.63 3.31
C TYR A 192 15.32 -44.24 3.70
N CYS A 193 16.35 -43.75 3.03
CA CYS A 193 16.89 -42.42 3.24
C CYS A 193 16.49 -41.51 2.09
N ASP A 194 15.68 -40.49 2.36
CA ASP A 194 15.25 -39.50 1.36
C ASP A 194 16.36 -38.52 0.98
N ILE A 195 17.46 -38.47 1.74
CA ILE A 195 18.60 -37.57 1.46
C ILE A 195 19.52 -38.17 0.37
N CYS A 196 19.83 -39.47 0.43
CA CYS A 196 20.70 -40.14 -0.54
C CYS A 196 19.97 -41.15 -1.45
N GLU A 197 18.65 -41.24 -1.34
CA GLU A 197 17.77 -42.13 -2.12
C GLU A 197 18.15 -43.62 -2.05
N ALA A 198 18.75 -44.05 -0.93
CA ALA A 198 19.20 -45.42 -0.72
C ALA A 198 18.46 -46.13 0.41
N PHE A 199 18.25 -47.44 0.24
CA PHE A 199 17.78 -48.31 1.31
C PHE A 199 18.92 -48.76 2.22
N GLY A 200 18.68 -48.83 3.53
CA GLY A 200 19.63 -49.38 4.51
C GLY A 200 19.85 -48.51 5.75
N HIS A 201 19.34 -47.28 5.77
CA HIS A 201 19.30 -46.41 6.95
C HIS A 201 18.12 -45.43 6.82
N ALA A 202 17.71 -44.83 7.93
CA ALA A 202 16.68 -43.80 7.94
C ALA A 202 17.29 -42.42 7.65
N THR A 203 16.50 -41.51 7.08
CA THR A 203 16.89 -40.14 6.75
C THR A 203 17.58 -39.40 7.92
N GLU A 204 17.15 -39.63 9.16
CA GLU A 204 17.73 -39.04 10.38
C GLU A 204 19.16 -39.48 10.72
N SER A 205 19.61 -40.59 10.13
CA SER A 205 20.94 -41.18 10.32
C SER A 205 21.84 -41.02 9.09
N CYS A 206 21.42 -40.20 8.12
CA CYS A 206 22.18 -39.95 6.91
C CYS A 206 23.40 -39.08 7.20
N ASN A 207 24.57 -39.53 6.78
CA ASN A 207 25.79 -38.74 6.81
C ASN A 207 26.08 -38.23 5.39
N ASP A 208 25.47 -37.10 5.02
CA ASP A 208 25.52 -36.49 3.68
C ASP A 208 26.75 -35.60 3.45
N ASP A 209 27.78 -35.70 4.32
CA ASP A 209 29.02 -34.93 4.22
C ASP A 209 29.99 -35.50 3.16
N GLN A 210 29.51 -35.72 1.94
CA GLN A 210 30.32 -36.02 0.76
C GLN A 210 30.08 -34.94 -0.30
N THR A 211 30.62 -33.74 -0.05
CA THR A 211 30.82 -32.75 -1.11
C THR A 211 32.00 -33.20 -1.98
N PHE A 212 31.75 -33.42 -3.28
CA PHE A 212 32.77 -33.41 -4.33
C PHE A 212 32.53 -32.23 -5.27
#